data_AF-R9XA49-F1
#
_entry.id   AF-R9XA49-F1
#
_cell.length_a   1.000
_cell.length_b   1.000
_cell.length_c   1.000
_cell.angle_alpha   90.00
_cell.angle_beta   90.00
_cell.angle_gamma   90.00
#
_symmetry.space_group_name_H-M   'P 1'
#
loop_
_entity.id
_entity.type
_entity.pdbx_description
1 polymer ?
#
loop_
_entity_poly.entity_id
_entity_poly.type
_entity_poly.pdbx_seq_one_letter_code
_entity_poly.pdbx_strand_id
1 'polypeptide(L)'
;MTQTNQVRASTKGVLGMTRNVVGAFAANWCFRKQHQALGRVPEAMPDQILGLTERFNQDRNPHKVNLTVGIYKDDNGEVASFPSVARAQRVVEERRRNGLAYLPIAGCPSYGSRVSDFLYSECAPQGREFLAGGYVSFVQTLSGTGALSLASRFLSSFISKTIWVPQPSWANHMNIFKHNGFEEVRRYRYYEDGAIDVDSWLAQLESAAADRPYPQCILLHACCHNPTGVDPTREQWAQILGVVNGLGMVPIVDMAYQGLESGDLHADAYLLRMCLEHKWENGLYVCHSFAKNMGLYGERVGSLSVVHPMGQLGAKGATDSQLKCIVRASYSSPPSYGSQVATTVLSVPDIKQQWHEDVQGMCNRLWSVRCMLHEKLRWAKLIDRTSQHGMFYYTGIGPDAVDTLREKYSVYLTKDGRLSLAGINTGNVDYVARALRNVSTYP
;
A
#
# COMPACT_ATOMS: atom_id res chain seq x y z
N MET A 1 60.51 64.57 -25.65
CA MET A 1 61.83 64.20 -26.21
C MET A 1 62.16 62.79 -25.75
N THR A 2 62.35 61.87 -26.72
CA THR A 2 63.16 60.62 -26.70
C THR A 2 63.01 59.65 -25.50
N GLN A 3 62.88 58.33 -25.64
CA GLN A 3 63.17 57.40 -26.74
C GLN A 3 62.58 56.03 -26.38
N THR A 4 62.04 55.35 -27.37
CA THR A 4 61.79 53.90 -27.41
C THR A 4 63.10 53.11 -27.32
N ASN A 5 63.06 51.91 -26.71
CA ASN A 5 63.87 50.78 -27.20
C ASN A 5 63.26 49.42 -26.82
N GLN A 6 62.98 48.63 -27.85
CA GLN A 6 62.76 47.19 -27.82
C GLN A 6 64.11 46.47 -27.77
N VAL A 7 64.19 45.33 -27.08
CA VAL A 7 65.12 44.24 -27.42
C VAL A 7 64.37 42.91 -27.34
N ARG A 8 64.53 42.11 -28.39
CA ARG A 8 63.99 40.77 -28.64
C ARG A 8 65.01 39.68 -28.25
N ALA A 9 64.46 38.48 -28.01
CA ALA A 9 65.07 37.13 -28.02
C ALA A 9 65.93 36.75 -26.79
N SER A 10 65.94 35.50 -26.28
CA SER A 10 65.64 34.22 -26.93
C SER A 10 65.07 33.17 -25.96
N THR A 11 64.11 32.41 -26.46
CA THR A 11 63.59 31.16 -25.90
C THR A 11 64.53 30.00 -26.21
N LYS A 12 65.17 29.40 -25.20
CA LYS A 12 65.64 28.00 -25.19
C LYS A 12 65.90 27.59 -23.75
N GLY A 13 65.11 26.65 -23.21
CA GLY A 13 65.53 25.90 -22.03
C GLY A 13 64.53 25.67 -20.90
N VAL A 14 63.22 25.52 -21.11
CA VAL A 14 62.34 24.86 -20.12
C VAL A 14 61.18 24.14 -20.82
N LEU A 15 61.47 23.07 -21.57
CA LEU A 15 60.44 22.19 -22.15
C LEU A 15 60.79 20.72 -21.87
N GLY A 16 60.94 20.39 -20.59
CA GLY A 16 61.30 19.04 -20.14
C GLY A 16 60.50 18.47 -18.98
N MET A 17 59.57 19.22 -18.37
CA MET A 17 58.94 18.80 -17.10
C MET A 17 57.42 18.87 -17.02
N THR A 18 56.70 19.18 -18.10
CA THR A 18 55.23 19.39 -18.02
C THR A 18 54.37 18.29 -18.63
N ARG A 19 54.92 17.37 -19.44
CA ARG A 19 54.12 16.28 -20.05
C ARG A 19 53.87 15.07 -19.14
N ASN A 20 54.79 14.74 -18.25
CA ASN A 20 54.63 13.59 -17.34
C ASN A 20 53.72 13.86 -16.14
N VAL A 21 53.58 15.12 -15.71
CA VAL A 21 52.71 15.47 -14.58
C VAL A 21 51.24 15.44 -15.00
N VAL A 22 50.89 15.96 -16.18
CA VAL A 22 49.50 16.01 -16.65
C VAL A 22 48.94 14.60 -16.95
N GLY A 23 49.76 13.69 -17.51
CA GLY A 23 49.37 12.30 -17.74
C GLY A 23 49.13 11.51 -16.43
N ALA A 24 49.95 11.74 -15.41
CA ALA A 24 49.80 11.11 -14.10
C ALA A 24 48.58 11.64 -13.33
N PHE A 25 48.24 12.93 -13.47
CA PHE A 25 47.02 13.50 -12.88
C PHE A 25 45.75 13.02 -13.60
N ALA A 26 45.75 12.92 -14.93
CA ALA A 26 44.61 12.41 -15.69
C ALA A 26 44.37 10.90 -15.45
N ALA A 27 45.45 10.12 -15.36
CA ALA A 27 45.38 8.69 -14.99
C ALA A 27 44.87 8.52 -13.55
N ASN A 28 45.39 9.27 -12.57
CA ASN A 28 44.89 9.24 -11.19
C ASN A 28 43.43 9.74 -11.05
N TRP A 29 42.98 10.65 -11.91
CA TRP A 29 41.59 11.14 -11.90
C TRP A 29 40.61 10.13 -12.52
N CYS A 30 40.99 9.46 -13.61
CA CYS A 30 40.24 8.34 -14.17
C CYS A 30 40.23 7.11 -13.23
N PHE A 31 41.35 6.79 -12.59
CA PHE A 31 41.40 5.75 -11.54
C PHE A 31 40.55 6.11 -10.32
N ARG A 32 40.52 7.39 -9.90
CA ARG A 32 39.64 7.84 -8.80
C ARG A 32 38.16 7.73 -9.14
N LYS A 33 37.73 7.99 -10.38
CA LYS A 33 36.31 7.81 -10.78
C LYS A 33 35.85 6.36 -10.77
N GLN A 34 36.72 5.40 -11.13
CA GLN A 34 36.41 3.96 -11.04
C GLN A 34 36.35 3.42 -9.59
N HIS A 35 36.87 4.17 -8.62
CA HIS A 35 36.86 3.81 -7.20
C HIS A 35 35.87 4.60 -6.33
N GLN A 36 35.07 5.51 -6.90
CA GLN A 36 33.99 6.12 -6.13
C GLN A 36 32.90 5.09 -5.90
N ALA A 37 32.77 4.61 -4.66
CA ALA A 37 31.78 3.60 -4.27
C ALA A 37 30.35 4.01 -4.67
N LEU A 38 30.02 5.31 -4.60
CA LEU A 38 28.73 5.85 -5.05
C LEU A 38 28.51 5.75 -6.56
N GLY A 39 29.57 5.79 -7.37
CA GLY A 39 29.48 5.64 -8.83
C GLY A 39 29.15 4.22 -9.31
N ARG A 40 29.11 3.25 -8.39
CA ARG A 40 28.72 1.85 -8.66
C ARG A 40 27.30 1.54 -8.21
N VAL A 41 26.62 2.48 -7.56
CA VAL A 41 25.22 2.30 -7.15
C VAL A 41 24.37 2.29 -8.42
N PRO A 42 23.68 1.19 -8.73
CA PRO A 42 22.82 1.14 -9.92
C PRO A 42 21.63 2.08 -9.73
N GLU A 43 21.20 2.72 -10.82
CA GLU A 43 19.96 3.48 -10.82
C GLU A 43 18.78 2.54 -10.58
N ALA A 44 17.94 2.87 -9.58
CA ALA A 44 16.75 2.10 -9.28
C ALA A 44 15.69 2.34 -10.37
N MET A 45 15.00 1.28 -10.78
CA MET A 45 13.84 1.45 -11.67
C MET A 45 12.78 2.32 -10.98
N PRO A 46 12.15 3.28 -11.67
CA PRO A 46 11.06 4.07 -11.11
C PRO A 46 9.90 3.20 -10.63
N ASP A 47 9.27 3.60 -9.52
CA ASP A 47 8.06 2.93 -9.01
C ASP A 47 6.94 2.96 -10.06
N GLN A 48 6.26 1.82 -10.25
CA GLN A 48 5.27 1.64 -11.30
C GLN A 48 4.04 2.56 -11.16
N ILE A 49 3.80 3.16 -9.98
CA ILE A 49 2.69 4.07 -9.72
C ILE A 49 3.20 5.50 -9.49
N LEU A 50 4.17 5.68 -8.58
CA LEU A 50 4.68 7.01 -8.23
C LEU A 50 5.51 7.63 -9.37
N GLY A 51 6.26 6.82 -10.12
CA GLY A 51 6.96 7.30 -11.32
C GLY A 51 6.00 7.78 -12.42
N LEU A 52 4.79 7.21 -12.51
CA LEU A 52 3.76 7.70 -13.42
C LEU A 52 3.18 9.05 -12.97
N THR A 53 3.13 9.30 -11.66
CA THR A 53 2.68 10.59 -11.12
C THR A 53 3.65 11.71 -11.48
N GLU A 54 4.95 11.44 -11.44
CA GLU A 54 5.97 12.40 -11.87
C GLU A 54 5.81 12.76 -13.37
N ARG A 55 5.67 11.74 -14.22
CA ARG A 55 5.40 11.95 -15.66
C ARG A 55 4.11 12.72 -15.89
N PHE A 56 3.04 12.40 -15.16
CA PHE A 56 1.78 13.13 -15.21
C PHE A 56 1.97 14.60 -14.83
N ASN A 57 2.75 14.91 -13.80
CA ASN A 57 3.00 16.29 -13.37
C ASN A 57 3.76 17.10 -14.42
N GLN A 58 4.67 16.47 -15.17
CA GLN A 58 5.44 17.10 -16.25
C GLN A 58 4.64 17.31 -17.54
N ASP A 59 3.56 16.55 -17.77
CA ASP A 59 2.69 16.72 -18.95
C ASP A 59 2.00 18.10 -18.93
N ARG A 60 2.07 18.82 -20.05
CA ARG A 60 1.50 20.17 -20.22
C ARG A 60 0.13 20.16 -20.90
N ASN A 61 -0.39 19.00 -21.30
CA ASN A 61 -1.72 18.88 -21.87
C ASN A 61 -2.78 19.32 -20.84
N PRO A 62 -3.62 20.34 -21.13
CA PRO A 62 -4.64 20.80 -20.19
C PRO A 62 -5.75 19.76 -19.94
N HIS A 63 -5.85 18.72 -20.78
CA HIS A 63 -6.83 17.64 -20.66
C HIS A 63 -6.25 16.36 -20.05
N LYS A 64 -5.02 16.38 -19.51
CA LYS A 64 -4.41 15.19 -18.90
C LYS A 64 -5.26 14.66 -17.74
N VAL A 65 -5.37 13.33 -17.64
CA VAL A 65 -6.13 12.66 -16.58
C VAL A 65 -5.25 11.63 -15.87
N ASN A 66 -5.16 11.74 -14.53
CA ASN A 66 -4.43 10.78 -13.70
C ASN A 66 -5.38 9.74 -13.11
N LEU A 67 -5.33 8.52 -13.64
CA LEU A 67 -6.08 7.35 -13.16
C LEU A 67 -5.16 6.31 -12.51
N THR A 68 -3.93 6.67 -12.12
CA THR A 68 -2.94 5.72 -11.58
C THR A 68 -3.02 5.59 -10.06
N VAL A 69 -3.16 6.70 -9.34
CA VAL A 69 -3.02 6.72 -7.88
C VAL A 69 -4.36 6.44 -7.19
N GLY A 70 -4.34 5.54 -6.20
CA GLY A 70 -5.49 5.25 -5.33
C GLY A 70 -5.68 6.30 -4.22
N ILE A 71 -5.84 7.56 -4.59
CA ILE A 71 -6.26 8.65 -3.69
C ILE A 71 -7.67 9.06 -4.09
N TYR A 72 -8.56 9.10 -3.10
CA TYR A 72 -9.94 9.50 -3.34
C TYR A 72 -10.00 11.00 -3.65
N LYS A 73 -10.74 11.35 -4.69
CA LYS A 73 -10.95 12.72 -5.12
C LYS A 73 -12.43 13.04 -5.18
N ASP A 74 -12.77 14.29 -4.94
CA ASP A 74 -14.12 14.81 -5.09
C ASP A 74 -14.48 15.03 -6.58
N ASP A 75 -15.66 15.58 -6.85
CA ASP A 75 -16.11 15.79 -8.24
C ASP A 75 -15.34 16.93 -8.95
N ASN A 76 -14.68 17.80 -8.17
CA ASN A 76 -13.75 18.81 -8.69
C ASN A 76 -12.37 18.23 -9.03
N GLY A 77 -12.10 16.97 -8.65
CA GLY A 77 -10.82 16.30 -8.87
C GLY A 77 -9.77 16.63 -7.79
N GLU A 78 -10.18 17.23 -6.69
CA GLU A 78 -9.34 17.56 -5.54
C GLU A 78 -9.31 16.40 -4.54
N VAL A 79 -8.19 16.25 -3.80
CA VAL A 79 -8.12 15.24 -2.74
C VAL A 79 -9.10 15.61 -1.64
N ALA A 80 -10.11 14.76 -1.41
CA ALA A 80 -11.19 15.11 -0.51
C ALA A 80 -10.71 15.16 0.96
N SER A 81 -11.09 16.22 1.66
CA SER A 81 -11.03 16.28 3.12
C SER A 81 -12.37 15.81 3.68
N PHE A 82 -12.36 14.75 4.47
CA PHE A 82 -13.59 14.19 5.04
C PHE A 82 -14.12 15.06 6.20
N PRO A 83 -15.42 15.41 6.23
CA PRO A 83 -16.03 16.18 7.32
C PRO A 83 -15.71 15.65 8.72
N SER A 84 -15.74 14.32 8.92
CA SER A 84 -15.36 13.68 10.19
C SER A 84 -13.91 13.99 10.60
N VAL A 85 -12.99 13.89 9.66
CA VAL A 85 -11.55 14.14 9.88
C VAL A 85 -11.30 15.61 10.14
N ALA A 86 -11.91 16.52 9.38
CA ALA A 86 -11.79 17.95 9.60
C ALA A 86 -12.34 18.36 10.98
N ARG A 87 -13.47 17.76 11.42
CA ARG A 87 -14.00 17.94 12.79
C ARG A 87 -13.02 17.41 13.84
N ALA A 88 -12.46 16.23 13.64
CA ALA A 88 -11.49 15.64 14.56
C ALA A 88 -10.21 16.46 14.66
N GLN A 89 -9.70 17.02 13.55
CA GLN A 89 -8.53 17.91 13.53
C GLN A 89 -8.76 19.15 14.40
N ARG A 90 -9.94 19.80 14.28
CA ARG A 90 -10.29 20.95 15.15
C ARG A 90 -10.26 20.58 16.62
N VAL A 91 -10.87 19.45 16.98
CA VAL A 91 -10.86 18.95 18.37
C VAL A 91 -9.44 18.66 18.87
N VAL A 92 -8.58 18.08 18.03
CA VAL A 92 -7.18 17.82 18.37
C VAL A 92 -6.43 19.13 18.62
N GLU A 93 -6.56 20.12 17.73
CA GLU A 93 -5.89 21.41 17.87
C GLU A 93 -6.37 22.20 19.11
N GLU A 94 -7.67 22.18 19.43
CA GLU A 94 -8.21 22.81 20.63
C GLU A 94 -7.72 22.14 21.93
N ARG A 95 -7.52 20.82 21.91
CA ARG A 95 -7.03 20.04 23.06
C ARG A 95 -5.52 20.06 23.20
N ARG A 96 -4.80 20.54 22.18
CA ARG A 96 -3.35 20.53 22.10
C ARG A 96 -2.74 21.55 23.05
N ARG A 97 -2.75 21.22 24.34
CA ARG A 97 -2.24 22.09 25.40
C ARG A 97 -0.74 21.89 25.67
N ASN A 98 -0.17 20.73 25.31
CA ASN A 98 1.21 20.34 25.68
C ASN A 98 1.94 19.56 24.57
N GLY A 99 2.75 20.25 23.76
CA GLY A 99 3.96 19.71 23.09
C GLY A 99 3.82 18.65 21.99
N LEU A 100 4.77 18.66 21.05
CA LEU A 100 5.00 17.63 20.03
C LEU A 100 5.93 16.53 20.56
N ALA A 101 5.61 15.97 21.74
CA ALA A 101 6.47 14.99 22.40
C ALA A 101 6.49 13.64 21.67
N TYR A 102 7.57 12.88 21.86
CA TYR A 102 7.66 11.51 21.38
C TYR A 102 6.59 10.62 22.01
N LEU A 103 6.03 9.72 21.19
CA LEU A 103 5.17 8.65 21.67
C LEU A 103 5.99 7.48 22.22
N PRO A 104 5.37 6.59 23.03
CA PRO A 104 5.95 5.28 23.30
C PRO A 104 6.29 4.53 22.00
N ILE A 105 7.24 3.61 22.05
CA ILE A 105 7.70 2.84 20.87
C ILE A 105 6.53 2.11 20.18
N ALA A 106 5.63 1.50 20.96
CA ALA A 106 4.45 0.81 20.43
C ALA A 106 3.36 1.77 19.91
N GLY A 107 3.50 3.07 20.13
CA GLY A 107 2.54 4.11 19.79
C GLY A 107 1.72 4.62 20.95
N CYS A 108 0.70 5.40 20.62
CA CYS A 108 -0.20 6.01 21.59
C CYS A 108 -1.15 4.96 22.20
N PRO A 109 -1.21 4.78 23.55
CA PRO A 109 -2.07 3.77 24.17
C PRO A 109 -3.56 3.93 23.86
N SER A 110 -4.08 5.17 23.82
CA SER A 110 -5.49 5.42 23.49
C SER A 110 -5.80 5.09 22.03
N TYR A 111 -4.87 5.38 21.11
CA TYR A 111 -5.00 4.94 19.72
C TYR A 111 -5.07 3.42 19.64
N GLY A 112 -4.14 2.72 20.29
CA GLY A 112 -4.13 1.26 20.29
C GLY A 112 -5.43 0.67 20.83
N SER A 113 -5.90 1.15 21.99
CA SER A 113 -7.17 0.71 22.56
C SER A 113 -8.36 0.95 21.62
N ARG A 114 -8.47 2.13 21.00
CA ARG A 114 -9.60 2.45 20.12
C ARG A 114 -9.59 1.68 18.81
N VAL A 115 -8.42 1.46 18.22
CA VAL A 115 -8.31 0.67 16.98
C VAL A 115 -8.55 -0.81 17.26
N SER A 116 -8.01 -1.35 18.37
CA SER A 116 -8.30 -2.72 18.78
C SER A 116 -9.79 -2.94 19.04
N ASP A 117 -10.44 -2.03 19.76
CA ASP A 117 -11.88 -2.11 20.05
C ASP A 117 -12.71 -2.04 18.75
N PHE A 118 -12.39 -1.10 17.86
CA PHE A 118 -13.04 -1.00 16.56
C PHE A 118 -12.90 -2.29 15.73
N LEU A 119 -11.70 -2.85 15.61
CA LEU A 119 -11.46 -4.04 14.79
C LEU A 119 -12.03 -5.33 15.43
N TYR A 120 -11.83 -5.53 16.73
CA TYR A 120 -12.08 -6.82 17.40
C TYR A 120 -13.27 -6.83 18.35
N SER A 121 -13.90 -5.70 18.64
CA SER A 121 -15.14 -5.64 19.43
C SER A 121 -16.34 -5.24 18.60
N GLU A 122 -16.13 -4.33 17.65
CA GLU A 122 -17.20 -3.75 16.84
C GLU A 122 -17.31 -4.40 15.46
N CYS A 123 -16.21 -4.52 14.74
CA CYS A 123 -16.19 -5.10 13.38
C CYS A 123 -16.18 -6.63 13.40
N ALA A 124 -15.53 -7.23 14.40
CA ALA A 124 -15.49 -8.67 14.59
C ALA A 124 -15.75 -9.05 16.05
N PRO A 125 -17.01 -9.05 16.53
CA PRO A 125 -17.34 -9.23 17.94
C PRO A 125 -16.76 -10.48 18.64
N GLN A 126 -16.48 -11.56 17.90
CA GLN A 126 -15.76 -12.74 18.42
C GLN A 126 -14.32 -12.42 18.88
N GLY A 127 -13.73 -11.34 18.36
CA GLY A 127 -12.44 -10.81 18.76
C GLY A 127 -12.38 -10.33 20.21
N ARG A 128 -13.53 -10.08 20.87
CA ARG A 128 -13.61 -9.64 22.27
C ARG A 128 -12.96 -10.65 23.21
N GLU A 129 -13.10 -11.94 22.93
CA GLU A 129 -12.46 -12.99 23.72
C GLU A 129 -10.93 -12.90 23.63
N PHE A 130 -10.39 -12.68 22.43
CA PHE A 130 -8.96 -12.49 22.23
C PHE A 130 -8.43 -11.24 22.94
N LEU A 131 -9.20 -10.14 22.93
CA LEU A 131 -8.83 -8.92 23.66
C LEU A 131 -8.86 -9.14 25.18
N ALA A 132 -9.97 -9.68 25.71
CA ALA A 132 -10.15 -9.92 27.13
C ALA A 132 -9.14 -10.92 27.69
N GLY A 133 -8.82 -11.95 26.91
CA GLY A 133 -7.81 -12.94 27.24
C GLY A 133 -6.37 -12.49 27.03
N GLY A 134 -6.13 -11.26 26.54
CA GLY A 134 -4.77 -10.76 26.32
C GLY A 134 -4.01 -11.52 25.22
N TYR A 135 -4.71 -11.94 24.16
CA TYR A 135 -4.16 -12.68 23.01
C TYR A 135 -3.87 -11.80 21.79
N VAL A 136 -3.92 -10.48 21.91
CA VAL A 136 -3.64 -9.56 20.79
C VAL A 136 -2.46 -8.65 21.13
N SER A 137 -1.34 -8.86 20.45
CA SER A 137 -0.25 -7.88 20.37
C SER A 137 -0.65 -6.75 19.44
N PHE A 138 -0.29 -5.50 19.77
CA PHE A 138 -0.64 -4.33 18.98
C PHE A 138 0.52 -3.33 18.92
N VAL A 139 0.79 -2.80 17.73
CA VAL A 139 1.66 -1.62 17.53
C VAL A 139 1.05 -0.65 16.52
N GLN A 140 1.14 0.65 16.80
CA GLN A 140 0.85 1.70 15.83
C GLN A 140 1.97 1.72 14.77
N THR A 141 1.59 1.90 13.51
CA THR A 141 2.54 1.80 12.39
C THR A 141 2.42 2.97 11.41
N LEU A 142 3.40 3.09 10.51
CA LEU A 142 3.38 4.02 9.37
C LEU A 142 2.40 3.54 8.29
N SER A 143 1.11 3.54 8.61
CA SER A 143 0.03 3.02 7.80
C SER A 143 0.18 1.53 7.48
N GLY A 144 -0.57 1.03 6.49
CA GLY A 144 -0.54 -0.39 6.09
C GLY A 144 0.84 -0.83 5.58
N THR A 145 1.55 0.03 4.84
CA THR A 145 2.92 -0.25 4.38
C THR A 145 3.89 -0.47 5.54
N GLY A 146 3.81 0.36 6.59
CA GLY A 146 4.58 0.18 7.80
C GLY A 146 4.19 -1.09 8.55
N ALA A 147 2.90 -1.42 8.60
CA ALA A 147 2.43 -2.68 9.20
C ALA A 147 2.99 -3.91 8.48
N LEU A 148 2.91 -3.95 7.14
CA LEU A 148 3.46 -5.03 6.32
C LEU A 148 4.97 -5.16 6.47
N SER A 149 5.71 -4.05 6.52
CA SER A 149 7.17 -4.05 6.72
C SER A 149 7.56 -4.62 8.10
N LEU A 150 6.86 -4.21 9.16
CA LEU A 150 7.11 -4.74 10.51
C LEU A 150 6.74 -6.22 10.64
N ALA A 151 5.56 -6.60 10.11
CA ALA A 151 5.13 -8.00 10.07
C ALA A 151 6.15 -8.85 9.30
N SER A 152 6.60 -8.38 8.14
CA SER A 152 7.62 -9.05 7.34
C SER A 152 8.94 -9.21 8.09
N ARG A 153 9.41 -8.15 8.76
CA ARG A 153 10.66 -8.23 9.51
C ARG A 153 10.55 -9.20 10.68
N PHE A 154 9.44 -9.16 11.42
CA PHE A 154 9.19 -10.09 12.52
C PHE A 154 9.14 -11.54 12.02
N LEU A 155 8.29 -11.82 11.02
CA LEU A 155 8.10 -13.17 10.47
C LEU A 155 9.41 -13.73 9.88
N SER A 156 10.13 -12.93 9.09
CA SER A 156 11.40 -13.35 8.49
C SER A 156 12.52 -13.62 9.49
N SER A 157 12.48 -12.97 10.66
CA SER A 157 13.46 -13.16 11.72
C SER A 157 13.18 -14.39 12.57
N PHE A 158 11.91 -14.75 12.79
CA PHE A 158 11.55 -15.69 13.84
C PHE A 158 10.69 -16.88 13.40
N ILE A 159 9.91 -16.77 12.32
CA ILE A 159 8.83 -17.72 12.02
C ILE A 159 8.99 -18.39 10.66
N SER A 160 9.27 -17.63 9.60
CA SER A 160 9.20 -18.14 8.22
C SER A 160 10.24 -17.48 7.32
N LYS A 161 10.65 -18.16 6.24
CA LYS A 161 11.47 -17.57 5.16
C LYS A 161 10.74 -17.46 3.82
N THR A 162 9.50 -17.94 3.75
CA THR A 162 8.70 -17.99 2.52
C THR A 162 7.36 -17.31 2.70
N ILE A 163 6.98 -16.47 1.74
CA ILE A 163 5.65 -15.87 1.66
C ILE A 163 5.03 -16.04 0.28
N TRP A 164 3.72 -16.30 0.24
CA TRP A 164 2.90 -16.34 -0.97
C TRP A 164 2.08 -15.06 -1.11
N VAL A 165 2.18 -14.42 -2.29
CA VAL A 165 1.49 -13.17 -2.65
C VAL A 165 0.59 -13.43 -3.86
N PRO A 166 -0.63 -12.86 -3.95
CA PRO A 166 -1.51 -13.12 -5.09
C PRO A 166 -0.88 -12.63 -6.41
N GLN A 167 -1.28 -13.27 -7.52
CA GLN A 167 -0.94 -12.83 -8.87
C GLN A 167 -2.22 -12.47 -9.64
N PRO A 168 -2.40 -11.18 -10.02
CA PRO A 168 -1.59 -10.01 -9.66
C PRO A 168 -1.83 -9.58 -8.19
N SER A 169 -1.07 -8.59 -7.71
CA SER A 169 -1.27 -7.97 -6.39
C SER A 169 -0.72 -6.53 -6.40
N TRP A 170 -0.89 -5.78 -5.31
CA TRP A 170 -0.38 -4.42 -5.19
C TRP A 170 1.13 -4.40 -5.47
N ALA A 171 1.55 -3.53 -6.40
CA ALA A 171 2.91 -3.50 -6.94
C ALA A 171 4.03 -3.50 -5.89
N ASN A 172 3.78 -2.91 -4.71
CA ASN A 172 4.79 -2.80 -3.66
C ASN A 172 4.87 -4.02 -2.72
N HIS A 173 3.94 -4.98 -2.76
CA HIS A 173 3.99 -6.16 -1.87
C HIS A 173 5.29 -6.93 -2.01
N MET A 174 5.68 -7.24 -3.25
CA MET A 174 6.93 -7.97 -3.52
C MET A 174 8.16 -7.21 -3.00
N ASN A 175 8.19 -5.89 -3.17
CA ASN A 175 9.28 -5.04 -2.69
C ASN A 175 9.36 -5.08 -1.16
N ILE A 176 8.23 -4.92 -0.47
CA ILE A 176 8.17 -4.93 1.00
C ILE A 176 8.74 -6.25 1.53
N PHE A 177 8.21 -7.40 1.08
CA PHE A 177 8.63 -8.69 1.62
C PHE A 177 10.08 -9.02 1.30
N LYS A 178 10.53 -8.75 0.07
CA LYS A 178 11.93 -8.97 -0.36
C LYS A 178 12.91 -8.11 0.44
N HIS A 179 12.58 -6.84 0.68
CA HIS A 179 13.47 -5.92 1.38
C HIS A 179 13.35 -5.97 2.90
N ASN A 180 12.42 -6.75 3.46
CA ASN A 180 12.25 -6.94 4.89
C ASN A 180 12.52 -8.37 5.36
N GLY A 181 13.30 -9.13 4.58
CA GLY A 181 14.01 -10.32 5.05
C GLY A 181 13.47 -11.69 4.60
N PHE A 182 12.35 -11.75 3.87
CA PHE A 182 11.93 -13.01 3.26
C PHE A 182 12.93 -13.43 2.17
N GLU A 183 13.31 -14.70 2.18
CA GLU A 183 14.24 -15.28 1.20
C GLU A 183 13.48 -15.69 -0.08
N GLU A 184 12.27 -16.20 0.10
CA GLU A 184 11.40 -16.62 -1.00
C GLU A 184 10.09 -15.83 -0.99
N VAL A 185 9.91 -14.94 -1.96
CA VAL A 185 8.63 -14.26 -2.21
C VAL A 185 7.99 -14.89 -3.44
N ARG A 186 7.03 -15.77 -3.21
CA ARG A 186 6.34 -16.59 -4.21
C ARG A 186 5.00 -15.97 -4.60
N ARG A 187 4.49 -16.40 -5.75
CA ARG A 187 3.19 -15.98 -6.26
C ARG A 187 2.24 -17.14 -6.33
N TYR A 188 1.00 -16.94 -5.88
CA TYR A 188 -0.09 -17.88 -6.08
C TYR A 188 -1.10 -17.35 -7.11
N ARG A 189 -1.72 -18.25 -7.87
CA ARG A 189 -2.76 -17.90 -8.84
C ARG A 189 -3.94 -17.28 -8.12
N TYR A 190 -4.40 -16.13 -8.59
CA TYR A 190 -5.52 -15.43 -7.98
C TYR A 190 -6.59 -15.05 -9.01
N TYR A 191 -6.19 -14.36 -10.07
CA TYR A 191 -7.12 -13.84 -11.08
C TYR A 191 -6.66 -14.22 -12.48
N GLU A 192 -7.57 -14.79 -13.27
CA GLU A 192 -7.38 -15.14 -14.67
C GLU A 192 -8.69 -14.89 -15.42
N ASP A 193 -8.61 -14.30 -16.61
CA ASP A 193 -9.75 -14.07 -17.53
C ASP A 193 -11.03 -13.43 -16.94
N GLY A 194 -10.87 -12.57 -15.93
CA GLY A 194 -12.01 -11.84 -15.36
C GLY A 194 -12.66 -12.49 -14.14
N ALA A 195 -12.10 -13.58 -13.63
CA ALA A 195 -12.60 -14.31 -12.46
C ALA A 195 -11.47 -14.74 -11.53
N ILE A 196 -11.84 -15.13 -10.31
CA ILE A 196 -10.92 -15.78 -9.37
C ILE A 196 -10.92 -17.28 -9.61
N ASP A 197 -9.74 -17.88 -9.69
CA ASP A 197 -9.57 -19.35 -9.78
C ASP A 197 -9.12 -19.91 -8.43
N VAL A 198 -10.11 -20.17 -7.56
CA VAL A 198 -9.86 -20.70 -6.21
C VAL A 198 -9.32 -22.12 -6.26
N ASP A 199 -9.83 -22.98 -7.15
CA ASP A 199 -9.38 -24.37 -7.21
C ASP A 199 -7.89 -24.47 -7.57
N SER A 200 -7.44 -23.69 -8.56
CA SER A 200 -6.01 -23.61 -8.90
C SER A 200 -5.18 -23.00 -7.76
N TRP A 201 -5.72 -22.01 -7.03
CA TRP A 201 -5.05 -21.44 -5.85
C TRP A 201 -4.79 -22.54 -4.82
N LEU A 202 -5.82 -23.31 -4.44
CA LEU A 202 -5.72 -24.33 -3.40
C LEU A 202 -4.79 -25.48 -3.81
N ALA A 203 -4.93 -26.00 -5.04
CA ALA A 203 -4.06 -27.05 -5.56
C ALA A 203 -2.57 -26.62 -5.61
N GLN A 204 -2.31 -25.34 -5.90
CA GLN A 204 -0.96 -24.80 -5.88
C GLN A 204 -0.39 -24.71 -4.46
N LEU A 205 -1.19 -24.32 -3.46
CA LEU A 205 -0.74 -24.26 -2.07
C LEU A 205 -0.46 -25.66 -1.52
N GLU A 206 -1.37 -26.61 -1.74
CA GLU A 206 -1.24 -27.98 -1.25
C GLU A 206 -0.02 -28.68 -1.85
N SER A 207 0.21 -28.52 -3.16
CA SER A 207 1.40 -29.10 -3.82
C SER A 207 2.71 -28.48 -3.32
N ALA A 208 2.69 -27.21 -2.88
CA ALA A 208 3.87 -26.50 -2.43
C ALA A 208 4.14 -26.62 -0.91
N ALA A 209 3.19 -27.19 -0.15
CA ALA A 209 3.28 -27.39 1.30
C ALA A 209 4.15 -28.61 1.69
N ALA A 210 4.71 -29.34 0.74
CA ALA A 210 5.57 -30.49 1.02
C ALA A 210 6.88 -30.08 1.74
N ASP A 211 7.12 -30.77 2.86
CA ASP A 211 8.36 -30.89 3.64
C ASP A 211 9.22 -29.61 3.77
N ARG A 212 8.79 -28.71 4.66
CA ARG A 212 9.50 -27.46 4.98
C ARG A 212 9.85 -27.41 6.47
N PRO A 213 11.04 -26.89 6.83
CA PRO A 213 11.47 -26.79 8.23
C PRO A 213 10.79 -25.66 9.02
N TYR A 214 9.93 -24.86 8.37
CA TYR A 214 9.20 -23.73 8.96
C TYR A 214 7.84 -23.54 8.28
N PRO A 215 6.85 -22.94 8.96
CA PRO A 215 5.56 -22.60 8.36
C PRO A 215 5.73 -21.56 7.25
N GLN A 216 4.91 -21.62 6.20
CA GLN A 216 4.91 -20.62 5.12
C GLN A 216 3.89 -19.53 5.40
N CYS A 217 4.18 -18.28 5.01
CA CYS A 217 3.24 -17.17 5.13
C CYS A 217 2.38 -17.02 3.86
N ILE A 218 1.18 -16.47 3.99
CA ILE A 218 0.33 -16.09 2.87
C ILE A 218 -0.27 -14.70 3.08
N LEU A 219 -0.22 -13.86 2.05
CA LEU A 219 -0.83 -12.54 2.06
C LEU A 219 -2.25 -12.61 1.51
N LEU A 220 -3.22 -12.09 2.28
CA LEU A 220 -4.63 -12.05 1.93
C LEU A 220 -5.12 -10.60 1.96
N HIS A 221 -5.83 -10.16 0.93
CA HIS A 221 -6.47 -8.84 0.94
C HIS A 221 -7.82 -8.96 1.67
N ALA A 222 -8.08 -8.08 2.63
CA ALA A 222 -9.29 -8.15 3.46
C ALA A 222 -10.59 -7.97 2.64
N CYS A 223 -10.55 -6.99 1.73
CA CYS A 223 -11.57 -6.68 0.74
C CYS A 223 -10.97 -5.72 -0.30
N CYS A 224 -11.69 -5.47 -1.39
CA CYS A 224 -11.31 -4.58 -2.47
C CYS A 224 -9.90 -4.90 -3.01
N HIS A 225 -9.69 -6.14 -3.47
CA HIS A 225 -8.39 -6.57 -3.96
C HIS A 225 -7.74 -5.56 -4.91
N ASN A 226 -6.46 -5.27 -4.70
CA ASN A 226 -5.70 -4.32 -5.51
C ASN A 226 -4.64 -5.13 -6.24
N PRO A 227 -4.70 -5.22 -7.59
CA PRO A 227 -5.32 -4.25 -8.50
C PRO A 227 -6.71 -4.61 -9.06
N THR A 228 -7.21 -5.84 -8.88
CA THR A 228 -8.30 -6.36 -9.72
C THR A 228 -9.70 -5.87 -9.34
N GLY A 229 -9.90 -5.50 -8.08
CA GLY A 229 -11.20 -5.23 -7.48
C GLY A 229 -12.05 -6.49 -7.24
N VAL A 230 -11.63 -7.67 -7.70
CA VAL A 230 -12.39 -8.92 -7.52
C VAL A 230 -11.97 -9.57 -6.21
N ASP A 231 -12.91 -9.90 -5.34
CA ASP A 231 -12.68 -10.59 -4.07
C ASP A 231 -13.34 -11.98 -4.06
N PRO A 232 -12.79 -12.97 -3.34
CA PRO A 232 -13.48 -14.26 -3.18
C PRO A 232 -14.83 -14.07 -2.48
N THR A 233 -15.82 -14.90 -2.85
CA THR A 233 -17.10 -14.96 -2.12
C THR A 233 -16.88 -15.46 -0.70
N ARG A 234 -17.90 -15.36 0.16
CA ARG A 234 -17.81 -15.85 1.54
C ARG A 234 -17.64 -17.38 1.57
N GLU A 235 -18.28 -18.09 0.66
CA GLU A 235 -18.17 -19.54 0.50
C GLU A 235 -16.75 -19.93 0.07
N GLN A 236 -16.19 -19.20 -0.91
CA GLN A 236 -14.80 -19.38 -1.34
C GLN A 236 -13.81 -19.08 -0.21
N TRP A 237 -14.02 -18.00 0.55
CA TRP A 237 -13.17 -17.69 1.71
C TRP A 237 -13.20 -18.80 2.77
N ALA A 238 -14.35 -19.41 3.03
CA ALA A 238 -14.44 -20.53 3.96
C ALA A 238 -13.58 -21.73 3.51
N GLN A 239 -13.58 -22.04 2.21
CA GLN A 239 -12.71 -23.07 1.62
C GLN A 239 -11.23 -22.69 1.75
N ILE A 240 -10.89 -21.46 1.36
CA ILE A 240 -9.51 -20.94 1.40
C ILE A 240 -8.94 -20.99 2.81
N LEU A 241 -9.67 -20.46 3.80
CA LEU A 241 -9.21 -20.42 5.18
C LEU A 241 -9.08 -21.83 5.77
N GLY A 242 -9.96 -22.75 5.40
CA GLY A 242 -9.86 -24.17 5.76
C GLY A 242 -8.54 -24.80 5.29
N VAL A 243 -8.17 -24.62 4.02
CA VAL A 243 -6.91 -25.14 3.47
C VAL A 243 -5.69 -24.43 4.07
N VAL A 244 -5.69 -23.10 4.12
CA VAL A 244 -4.57 -22.31 4.70
C VAL A 244 -4.32 -22.72 6.15
N ASN A 245 -5.39 -22.97 6.92
CA ASN A 245 -5.28 -23.46 8.30
C ASN A 245 -4.78 -24.91 8.38
N GLY A 246 -5.33 -25.81 7.55
CA GLY A 246 -4.91 -27.21 7.51
C GLY A 246 -3.45 -27.42 7.09
N LEU A 247 -2.90 -26.51 6.28
CA LEU A 247 -1.49 -26.49 5.90
C LEU A 247 -0.57 -25.82 6.94
N GLY A 248 -1.11 -25.35 8.08
CA GLY A 248 -0.35 -24.68 9.13
C GLY A 248 0.29 -23.34 8.70
N MET A 249 -0.24 -22.72 7.65
CA MET A 249 0.30 -21.47 7.11
C MET A 249 0.02 -20.28 8.03
N VAL A 250 0.80 -19.21 7.86
CA VAL A 250 0.66 -17.95 8.61
C VAL A 250 -0.07 -16.89 7.77
N PRO A 251 -1.35 -16.59 8.06
CA PRO A 251 -2.07 -15.56 7.32
C PRO A 251 -1.62 -14.15 7.72
N ILE A 252 -1.35 -13.33 6.70
CA ILE A 252 -1.15 -11.89 6.79
C ILE A 252 -2.30 -11.21 6.05
N VAL A 253 -3.20 -10.57 6.78
CA VAL A 253 -4.35 -9.84 6.22
C VAL A 253 -3.98 -8.38 5.99
N ASP A 254 -3.97 -7.93 4.74
CA ASP A 254 -3.85 -6.51 4.37
C ASP A 254 -5.25 -5.87 4.29
N MET A 255 -5.54 -5.00 5.26
CA MET A 255 -6.84 -4.38 5.47
C MET A 255 -6.75 -2.87 5.23
N ALA A 256 -6.64 -2.48 3.96
CA ALA A 256 -6.42 -1.09 3.56
C ALA A 256 -7.67 -0.34 3.07
N TYR A 257 -8.75 -1.05 2.75
CA TYR A 257 -9.93 -0.53 2.05
C TYR A 257 -11.26 -0.85 2.76
N GLN A 258 -11.21 -1.21 4.05
CA GLN A 258 -12.42 -1.49 4.84
C GLN A 258 -13.44 -0.35 4.69
N GLY A 259 -14.65 -0.70 4.28
CA GLY A 259 -15.78 0.20 4.01
C GLY A 259 -15.96 0.58 2.54
N LEU A 260 -15.01 0.25 1.65
CA LEU A 260 -15.08 0.63 0.23
C LEU A 260 -15.64 -0.47 -0.70
N GLU A 261 -16.00 -1.64 -0.18
CA GLU A 261 -16.73 -2.66 -0.93
C GLU A 261 -18.23 -2.41 -0.86
N SER A 262 -18.76 -2.27 0.36
CA SER A 262 -20.20 -2.12 0.61
C SER A 262 -20.64 -0.71 1.00
N GLY A 263 -19.71 0.16 1.39
CA GLY A 263 -20.03 1.43 2.06
C GLY A 263 -20.22 1.28 3.58
N ASP A 264 -20.08 0.07 4.12
CA ASP A 264 -20.20 -0.25 5.55
C ASP A 264 -18.88 -0.83 6.08
N LEU A 265 -18.30 -0.12 7.05
CA LEU A 265 -17.06 -0.49 7.71
C LEU A 265 -17.15 -1.83 8.45
N HIS A 266 -18.29 -2.14 9.07
CA HIS A 266 -18.49 -3.42 9.74
C HIS A 266 -18.66 -4.53 8.72
N ALA A 267 -19.50 -4.35 7.71
CA ALA A 267 -19.75 -5.39 6.71
C ALA A 267 -18.45 -5.87 6.05
N ASP A 268 -17.58 -4.93 5.67
CA ASP A 268 -16.32 -5.18 4.98
C ASP A 268 -15.22 -5.83 5.83
N ALA A 269 -15.44 -5.99 7.14
CA ALA A 269 -14.52 -6.71 8.03
C ALA A 269 -14.75 -8.24 8.06
N TYR A 270 -15.45 -8.79 7.07
CA TYR A 270 -15.81 -10.21 7.01
C TYR A 270 -14.59 -11.13 7.04
N LEU A 271 -13.49 -10.80 6.34
CA LEU A 271 -12.34 -11.69 6.31
C LEU A 271 -11.69 -11.77 7.70
N LEU A 272 -11.64 -10.66 8.42
CA LEU A 272 -11.18 -10.66 9.81
C LEU A 272 -12.09 -11.54 10.69
N ARG A 273 -13.41 -11.41 10.56
CA ARG A 273 -14.37 -12.25 11.28
C ARG A 273 -14.14 -13.73 11.02
N MET A 274 -14.08 -14.12 9.75
CA MET A 274 -13.89 -15.50 9.33
C MET A 274 -12.53 -16.04 9.79
N CYS A 275 -11.46 -15.25 9.68
CA CYS A 275 -10.15 -15.65 10.21
C CYS A 275 -10.21 -15.95 11.71
N LEU A 276 -10.94 -15.16 12.52
CA LEU A 276 -11.04 -15.38 13.96
C LEU A 276 -11.83 -16.64 14.37
N GLU A 277 -12.49 -17.32 13.42
CA GLU A 277 -13.16 -18.61 13.64
C GLU A 277 -12.18 -19.80 13.57
N HIS A 278 -10.97 -19.58 13.07
CA HIS A 278 -9.93 -20.61 12.95
C HIS A 278 -8.86 -20.52 14.04
N LYS A 279 -8.24 -21.67 14.33
CA LYS A 279 -7.09 -21.76 15.26
C LYS A 279 -5.79 -21.63 14.49
N TRP A 280 -5.20 -20.44 14.48
CA TRP A 280 -3.92 -20.18 13.82
C TRP A 280 -2.75 -20.50 14.75
N GLU A 281 -2.18 -21.70 14.66
CA GLU A 281 -1.05 -22.14 15.50
C GLU A 281 0.15 -21.19 15.48
N ASN A 282 0.37 -20.54 14.34
CA ASN A 282 1.47 -19.60 14.11
C ASN A 282 1.04 -18.12 14.19
N GLY A 283 -0.18 -17.87 14.65
CA GLY A 283 -0.78 -16.55 14.77
C GLY A 283 -1.38 -15.99 13.47
N LEU A 284 -2.25 -14.99 13.62
CA LEU A 284 -2.86 -14.22 12.54
C LEU A 284 -2.35 -12.78 12.60
N TYR A 285 -1.86 -12.27 11.47
CA TYR A 285 -1.29 -10.93 11.36
C TYR A 285 -2.25 -10.03 10.61
N VAL A 286 -2.64 -8.90 11.20
CA VAL A 286 -3.57 -7.94 10.59
C VAL A 286 -2.86 -6.61 10.39
N CYS A 287 -2.64 -6.25 9.13
CA CYS A 287 -2.02 -4.99 8.71
C CYS A 287 -3.12 -4.01 8.29
N HIS A 288 -3.42 -3.05 9.15
CA HIS A 288 -4.56 -2.15 8.97
C HIS A 288 -4.11 -0.72 8.61
N SER A 289 -4.89 -0.04 7.77
CA SER A 289 -4.57 1.30 7.25
C SER A 289 -5.78 2.23 7.25
N PHE A 290 -5.62 3.43 7.84
CA PHE A 290 -6.60 4.51 7.75
C PHE A 290 -6.39 5.46 6.55
N ALA A 291 -5.43 5.17 5.68
CA ALA A 291 -5.08 6.07 4.58
C ALA A 291 -6.25 6.35 3.63
N LYS A 292 -7.16 5.39 3.44
CA LYS A 292 -8.26 5.51 2.46
C LYS A 292 -9.58 5.85 3.13
N ASN A 293 -10.04 5.00 4.05
CA ASN A 293 -11.33 5.17 4.71
C ASN A 293 -11.43 6.41 5.62
N MET A 294 -10.31 6.96 6.10
CA MET A 294 -10.26 8.28 6.77
C MET A 294 -9.49 9.33 5.94
N GLY A 295 -9.05 9.04 4.71
CA GLY A 295 -8.29 9.98 3.90
C GLY A 295 -6.95 10.43 4.51
N LEU A 296 -6.43 9.73 5.52
CA LEU A 296 -5.19 10.05 6.22
C LEU A 296 -3.96 9.57 5.43
N TYR A 297 -3.94 9.82 4.12
CA TYR A 297 -2.93 9.34 3.17
C TYR A 297 -1.51 9.74 3.59
N GLY A 298 -1.29 11.04 3.74
CA GLY A 298 0.00 11.65 4.07
C GLY A 298 0.38 11.53 5.54
N GLU A 299 -0.60 11.37 6.43
CA GLU A 299 -0.40 11.25 7.88
C GLU A 299 0.12 9.88 8.32
N ARG A 300 0.13 8.90 7.41
CA ARG A 300 0.70 7.56 7.59
C ARG A 300 0.12 6.83 8.82
N VAL A 301 -1.20 6.82 8.97
CA VAL A 301 -1.87 6.23 10.13
C VAL A 301 -2.30 4.78 9.85
N GLY A 302 -1.92 3.86 10.73
CA GLY A 302 -2.28 2.44 10.66
C GLY A 302 -1.82 1.66 11.88
N SER A 303 -1.96 0.34 11.82
CA SER A 303 -1.59 -0.56 12.90
C SER A 303 -1.20 -1.96 12.40
N LEU A 304 -0.41 -2.65 13.21
CA LEU A 304 -0.20 -4.09 13.12
C LEU A 304 -0.75 -4.73 14.39
N SER A 305 -1.62 -5.71 14.21
CA SER A 305 -2.08 -6.60 15.28
C SER A 305 -1.60 -8.02 15.01
N VAL A 306 -1.13 -8.71 16.05
CA VAL A 306 -0.81 -10.15 16.00
C VAL A 306 -1.73 -10.86 16.97
N VAL A 307 -2.63 -11.68 16.44
CA VAL A 307 -3.54 -12.52 17.22
C VAL A 307 -2.84 -13.84 17.50
N HIS A 308 -2.60 -14.11 18.78
CA HIS A 308 -1.92 -15.30 19.26
C HIS A 308 -2.89 -16.48 19.38
N PRO A 309 -2.41 -17.73 19.26
CA PRO A 309 -3.21 -18.90 19.59
C PRO A 309 -3.71 -18.80 21.04
N MET A 310 -4.99 -19.06 21.25
CA MET A 310 -5.54 -19.12 22.61
C MET A 310 -4.81 -20.21 23.42
N GLY A 311 -4.53 -19.93 24.70
CA GLY A 311 -3.75 -20.80 25.58
C GLY A 311 -2.24 -20.57 25.55
N GLN A 312 -1.70 -19.77 24.63
CA GLN A 312 -0.26 -19.43 24.55
C GLN A 312 0.05 -18.01 25.03
N LEU A 313 -0.41 -17.64 26.23
CA LEU A 313 -0.20 -16.29 26.82
C LEU A 313 1.27 -15.84 26.86
N GLY A 314 2.20 -16.78 27.06
CA GLY A 314 3.65 -16.49 27.13
C GLY A 314 4.22 -15.89 25.84
N ALA A 315 3.62 -16.17 24.68
CA ALA A 315 4.11 -15.70 23.39
C ALA A 315 3.93 -14.18 23.22
N LYS A 316 2.86 -13.59 23.79
CA LYS A 316 2.56 -12.17 23.62
C LYS A 316 3.65 -11.25 24.15
N GLY A 317 4.18 -11.51 25.34
CA GLY A 317 5.23 -10.68 25.93
C GLY A 317 6.51 -10.67 25.08
N ALA A 318 6.90 -11.86 24.57
CA ALA A 318 8.03 -11.99 23.67
C ALA A 318 7.78 -11.24 22.35
N THR A 319 6.62 -11.43 21.73
CA THR A 319 6.24 -10.73 20.49
C THR A 319 6.21 -9.22 20.67
N ASP A 320 5.58 -8.69 21.73
CA ASP A 320 5.53 -7.25 22.01
C ASP A 320 6.94 -6.66 22.17
N SER A 321 7.85 -7.37 22.84
CA SER A 321 9.22 -6.90 23.04
C SER A 321 10.03 -6.88 21.73
N GLN A 322 9.92 -7.92 20.89
CA GLN A 322 10.60 -7.98 19.60
C GLN A 322 10.04 -6.95 18.61
N LEU A 323 8.72 -6.77 18.57
CA LEU A 323 8.10 -5.72 17.75
C LEU A 323 8.60 -4.33 18.16
N LYS A 324 8.73 -4.05 19.47
CA LYS A 324 9.34 -2.80 19.95
C LYS A 324 10.78 -2.64 19.49
N CYS A 325 11.60 -3.70 19.55
CA CYS A 325 12.97 -3.67 19.04
C CYS A 325 13.02 -3.31 17.55
N ILE A 326 12.18 -3.95 16.73
CA ILE A 326 12.08 -3.68 15.30
C ILE A 326 11.64 -2.22 15.06
N VAL A 327 10.56 -1.77 15.70
CA VAL A 327 10.08 -0.38 15.57
C VAL A 327 11.16 0.62 15.98
N ARG A 328 11.84 0.39 17.11
CA ARG A 328 12.87 1.28 17.63
C ARG A 328 14.02 1.45 16.66
N ALA A 329 14.41 0.37 15.97
CA ALA A 329 15.46 0.35 14.97
C ALA A 329 15.01 0.94 13.62
N SER A 330 13.72 0.81 13.27
CA SER A 330 13.19 1.32 12.00
C SER A 330 12.92 2.83 12.01
N TYR A 331 12.20 3.32 13.02
CA TYR A 331 11.77 4.72 13.06
C TYR A 331 11.59 5.28 14.48
N SER A 332 12.19 4.64 15.49
CA SER A 332 12.12 5.01 16.91
C SER A 332 10.73 4.88 17.56
N SER A 333 9.79 5.73 17.14
CA SER A 333 8.41 5.81 17.63
C SER A 333 7.52 6.40 16.51
N PRO A 334 6.24 6.01 16.41
CA PRO A 334 5.39 6.45 15.31
C PRO A 334 4.95 7.93 15.44
N PRO A 335 4.48 8.57 14.35
CA PRO A 335 3.96 9.93 14.36
C PRO A 335 2.73 10.09 15.26
N SER A 336 2.59 11.26 15.89
CA SER A 336 1.53 11.49 16.87
C SER A 336 0.25 12.11 16.29
N TYR A 337 0.37 13.09 15.39
CA TYR A 337 -0.78 13.91 15.00
C TYR A 337 -1.90 13.09 14.33
N GLY A 338 -1.60 12.37 13.26
CA GLY A 338 -2.60 11.54 12.58
C GLY A 338 -3.25 10.47 13.47
N SER A 339 -2.52 9.88 14.42
CA SER A 339 -3.12 8.91 15.35
C SER A 339 -4.03 9.56 16.37
N GLN A 340 -3.77 10.79 16.80
CA GLN A 340 -4.70 11.55 17.64
C GLN A 340 -6.00 11.90 16.89
N VAL A 341 -5.90 12.27 15.60
CA VAL A 341 -7.06 12.52 14.73
C VAL A 341 -7.90 11.26 14.60
N ALA A 342 -7.30 10.12 14.22
CA ALA A 342 -8.01 8.85 14.11
C ALA A 342 -8.61 8.39 15.46
N THR A 343 -7.88 8.57 16.57
CA THR A 343 -8.40 8.28 17.93
C THR A 343 -9.64 9.12 18.22
N THR A 344 -9.63 10.40 17.83
CA THR A 344 -10.75 11.32 18.04
C THR A 344 -11.96 10.91 17.21
N VAL A 345 -11.76 10.55 15.93
CA VAL A 345 -12.83 10.01 15.07
C VAL A 345 -13.46 8.78 15.72
N LEU A 346 -12.65 7.84 16.22
CA LEU A 346 -13.16 6.61 16.84
C LEU A 346 -13.79 6.82 18.24
N SER A 347 -13.47 7.92 18.93
CA SER A 347 -13.87 8.13 20.33
C SER A 347 -15.06 9.06 20.52
N VAL A 348 -15.36 9.92 19.54
CA VAL A 348 -16.45 10.91 19.64
C VAL A 348 -17.63 10.42 18.82
N PRO A 349 -18.76 10.02 19.45
CA PRO A 349 -19.88 9.34 18.76
C PRO A 349 -20.35 10.07 17.50
N ASP A 350 -20.60 11.38 17.57
CA ASP A 350 -21.10 12.15 16.42
C ASP A 350 -20.05 12.34 15.31
N ILE A 351 -18.76 12.26 15.62
CA ILE A 351 -17.69 12.29 14.60
C ILE A 351 -17.52 10.91 13.98
N LYS A 352 -17.64 9.85 14.80
CA LYS A 352 -17.62 8.47 14.31
C LYS A 352 -18.79 8.23 13.37
N GLN A 353 -20.00 8.64 13.74
CA GLN A 353 -21.18 8.53 12.88
C GLN A 353 -20.96 9.28 11.55
N GLN A 354 -20.42 10.51 11.59
CA GLN A 354 -20.05 11.24 10.39
C GLN A 354 -19.03 10.48 9.53
N TRP A 355 -18.08 9.78 10.15
CA TRP A 355 -17.08 9.00 9.41
C TRP A 355 -17.73 7.81 8.66
N HIS A 356 -18.72 7.15 9.24
CA HIS A 356 -19.49 6.12 8.53
C HIS A 356 -20.23 6.70 7.32
N GLU A 357 -20.84 7.89 7.47
CA GLU A 357 -21.48 8.61 6.36
C GLU A 357 -20.48 9.04 5.28
N ASP A 358 -19.31 9.51 5.68
CA ASP A 358 -18.23 9.90 4.76
C ASP A 358 -17.79 8.70 3.90
N VAL A 359 -17.58 7.53 4.52
CA VAL A 359 -17.22 6.28 3.82
C VAL A 359 -18.34 5.81 2.88
N GLN A 360 -19.59 5.84 3.34
CA GLN A 360 -20.73 5.51 2.48
C GLN A 360 -20.81 6.46 1.28
N GLY A 361 -20.59 7.77 1.51
CA GLY A 361 -20.52 8.79 0.46
C GLY A 361 -19.42 8.50 -0.58
N MET A 362 -18.24 8.07 -0.14
CA MET A 362 -17.17 7.64 -1.06
C MET A 362 -17.63 6.50 -1.95
N CYS A 363 -18.21 5.45 -1.36
CA CYS A 363 -18.67 4.27 -2.10
C CYS A 363 -19.77 4.64 -3.11
N ASN A 364 -20.73 5.46 -2.71
CA ASN A 364 -21.80 5.95 -3.59
C ASN A 364 -21.25 6.75 -4.77
N ARG A 365 -20.25 7.61 -4.54
CA ARG A 365 -19.60 8.37 -5.62
C ARG A 365 -18.83 7.46 -6.58
N LEU A 366 -18.07 6.49 -6.08
CA LEU A 366 -17.36 5.52 -6.92
C LEU A 366 -18.34 4.68 -7.76
N TRP A 367 -19.50 4.33 -7.19
CA TRP A 367 -20.59 3.68 -7.92
C TRP A 367 -21.17 4.57 -9.02
N SER A 368 -21.43 5.84 -8.74
CA SER A 368 -21.89 6.80 -9.75
C SER A 368 -20.90 6.92 -10.93
N VAL A 369 -19.59 6.95 -10.65
CA VAL A 369 -18.56 6.92 -11.70
C VAL A 369 -18.66 5.67 -12.58
N ARG A 370 -18.87 4.50 -11.97
CA ARG A 370 -19.08 3.24 -12.71
C ARG A 370 -20.30 3.33 -13.63
N CYS A 371 -21.42 3.87 -13.14
CA CYS A 371 -22.61 4.08 -13.95
C CYS A 371 -22.35 5.04 -15.12
N MET A 372 -21.70 6.18 -14.88
CA MET A 372 -21.36 7.14 -15.94
C MET A 372 -20.44 6.52 -17.01
N LEU A 373 -19.44 5.74 -16.59
CA LEU A 373 -18.59 5.01 -17.53
C LEU A 373 -19.40 3.96 -18.31
N HIS A 374 -20.30 3.22 -17.65
CA HIS A 374 -21.12 2.20 -18.30
C HIS A 374 -22.05 2.81 -19.35
N GLU A 375 -22.70 3.94 -19.07
CA GLU A 375 -23.53 4.63 -20.04
C GLU A 375 -22.78 4.99 -21.32
N LYS A 376 -21.49 5.35 -21.18
CA LYS A 376 -20.63 5.76 -22.30
C LYS A 376 -19.90 4.60 -22.97
N LEU A 377 -19.53 3.55 -22.24
CA LEU A 377 -18.70 2.44 -22.74
C LEU A 377 -19.48 1.16 -23.02
N ARG A 378 -20.66 1.00 -22.42
CA ARG A 378 -21.49 -0.22 -22.44
C ARG A 378 -20.83 -1.48 -21.87
N TRP A 379 -19.72 -1.34 -21.16
CA TRP A 379 -19.10 -2.46 -20.45
C TRP A 379 -19.98 -2.90 -19.28
N ALA A 380 -20.66 -4.05 -19.42
CA ALA A 380 -21.63 -4.54 -18.43
C ALA A 380 -21.00 -4.73 -17.02
N LYS A 381 -19.74 -5.20 -16.96
CA LYS A 381 -19.02 -5.43 -15.70
C LYS A 381 -18.81 -4.16 -14.85
N LEU A 382 -18.90 -2.95 -15.41
CA LEU A 382 -18.79 -1.72 -14.62
C LEU A 382 -19.90 -1.63 -13.56
N ILE A 383 -21.11 -2.05 -13.91
CA ILE A 383 -22.31 -1.99 -13.07
C ILE A 383 -22.70 -3.35 -12.48
N ASP A 384 -21.84 -4.35 -12.59
CA ASP A 384 -22.03 -5.62 -11.90
C ASP A 384 -21.42 -5.54 -10.49
N ARG A 385 -22.31 -5.43 -9.49
CA ARG A 385 -21.95 -5.35 -8.06
C ARG A 385 -21.32 -6.64 -7.52
N THR A 386 -21.31 -7.73 -8.28
CA THR A 386 -20.69 -9.00 -7.88
C THR A 386 -19.29 -9.19 -8.47
N SER A 387 -18.86 -8.27 -9.36
CA SER A 387 -17.63 -8.44 -10.13
C SER A 387 -16.41 -7.77 -9.49
N GLN A 388 -16.39 -6.44 -9.44
CA GLN A 388 -15.25 -5.64 -9.01
C GLN A 388 -15.69 -4.53 -8.06
N HIS A 389 -14.95 -4.35 -6.98
CA HIS A 389 -15.24 -3.47 -5.85
C HIS A 389 -14.13 -2.44 -5.62
N GLY A 390 -14.39 -1.50 -4.72
CA GLY A 390 -13.39 -0.54 -4.25
C GLY A 390 -13.05 0.57 -5.25
N MET A 391 -11.86 1.13 -5.07
CA MET A 391 -11.40 2.33 -5.78
C MET A 391 -10.92 2.08 -7.21
N PHE A 392 -10.78 0.82 -7.61
CA PHE A 392 -10.16 0.45 -8.88
C PHE A 392 -11.13 -0.33 -9.75
N TYR A 393 -10.87 -0.27 -11.05
CA TYR A 393 -11.47 -1.15 -12.04
C TYR A 393 -10.37 -1.70 -12.93
N TYR A 394 -10.36 -3.02 -13.10
CA TYR A 394 -9.41 -3.74 -13.93
C TYR A 394 -10.00 -3.91 -15.32
N THR A 395 -9.49 -3.11 -16.26
CA THR A 395 -10.11 -2.96 -17.60
C THR A 395 -9.89 -4.14 -18.53
N GLY A 396 -8.83 -4.93 -18.30
CA GLY A 396 -8.33 -5.91 -19.28
C GLY A 396 -7.58 -5.27 -20.47
N ILE A 397 -7.40 -3.95 -20.50
CA ILE A 397 -6.64 -3.26 -21.54
C ILE A 397 -5.16 -3.62 -21.40
N GLY A 398 -4.58 -4.12 -22.50
CA GLY A 398 -3.17 -4.52 -22.56
C GLY A 398 -2.20 -3.33 -22.54
N PRO A 399 -0.91 -3.60 -22.28
CA PRO A 399 0.12 -2.57 -22.09
C PRO A 399 0.27 -1.60 -23.27
N ASP A 400 0.17 -2.08 -24.52
CA ASP A 400 0.33 -1.24 -25.71
C ASP A 400 -0.82 -0.21 -25.86
N ALA A 401 -2.03 -0.63 -25.51
CA ALA A 401 -3.20 0.25 -25.48
C ALA A 401 -3.11 1.24 -24.31
N VAL A 402 -2.56 0.84 -23.16
CA VAL A 402 -2.24 1.76 -22.04
C VAL A 402 -1.19 2.79 -22.46
N ASP A 403 -0.14 2.39 -23.17
CA ASP A 403 0.87 3.31 -23.69
C ASP A 403 0.24 4.28 -24.71
N THR A 404 -0.67 3.82 -25.56
CA THR A 404 -1.45 4.67 -26.48
C THR A 404 -2.34 5.67 -25.73
N LEU A 405 -3.03 5.27 -24.65
CA LEU A 405 -3.82 6.17 -23.79
C LEU A 405 -2.95 7.29 -23.23
N ARG A 406 -1.76 6.96 -22.74
CA ARG A 406 -0.82 7.93 -22.21
C ARG A 406 -0.33 8.89 -23.29
N GLU A 407 0.15 8.37 -24.41
CA GLU A 407 0.89 9.16 -25.41
C GLU A 407 -0.02 10.00 -26.31
N LYS A 408 -1.19 9.48 -26.68
CA LYS A 408 -2.11 10.19 -27.57
C LYS A 408 -3.19 10.99 -26.83
N TYR A 409 -3.56 10.56 -25.63
CA TYR A 409 -4.68 11.13 -24.89
C TYR A 409 -4.29 11.69 -23.53
N SER A 410 -3.02 11.61 -23.10
CA SER A 410 -2.61 12.03 -21.75
C SER A 410 -3.47 11.41 -20.64
N VAL A 411 -3.97 10.18 -20.85
CA VAL A 411 -4.74 9.43 -19.86
C VAL A 411 -3.82 8.36 -19.25
N TYR A 412 -3.51 8.52 -17.97
CA TYR A 412 -2.50 7.70 -17.28
C TYR A 412 -3.18 6.58 -16.47
N LEU A 413 -2.97 5.33 -16.87
CA LEU A 413 -3.32 4.11 -16.11
C LEU A 413 -2.04 3.36 -15.73
N THR A 414 -2.13 2.38 -14.84
CA THR A 414 -1.02 1.43 -14.64
C THR A 414 -0.93 0.45 -15.81
N LYS A 415 0.28 -0.07 -16.06
CA LYS A 415 0.60 -0.87 -17.25
C LYS A 415 -0.16 -2.21 -17.33
N ASP A 416 -0.72 -2.65 -16.20
CA ASP A 416 -1.59 -3.82 -16.05
C ASP A 416 -3.07 -3.53 -16.38
N GLY A 417 -3.40 -2.31 -16.79
CA GLY A 417 -4.77 -1.93 -17.18
C GLY A 417 -5.68 -1.60 -15.99
N ARG A 418 -5.15 -1.50 -14.76
CA ARG A 418 -5.92 -0.98 -13.62
C ARG A 418 -6.14 0.53 -13.76
N LEU A 419 -7.40 0.96 -13.67
CA LEU A 419 -7.77 2.36 -13.55
C LEU A 419 -8.25 2.70 -12.13
N SER A 420 -7.96 3.90 -11.67
CA SER A 420 -8.59 4.45 -10.46
C SER A 420 -9.87 5.19 -10.83
N LEU A 421 -11.00 4.71 -10.31
CA LEU A 421 -12.32 5.34 -10.47
C LEU A 421 -12.37 6.72 -9.80
N ALA A 422 -11.58 6.92 -8.74
CA ALA A 422 -11.49 8.20 -8.04
C ALA A 422 -10.94 9.33 -8.93
N GLY A 423 -10.17 9.02 -9.98
CA GLY A 423 -9.66 10.04 -10.91
C GLY A 423 -10.69 10.54 -11.93
N ILE A 424 -11.88 9.94 -11.98
CA ILE A 424 -12.94 10.24 -12.95
C ILE A 424 -14.05 11.05 -12.25
N ASN A 425 -14.52 12.10 -12.91
CA ASN A 425 -15.56 13.00 -12.43
C ASN A 425 -16.46 13.48 -13.58
N THR A 426 -17.51 14.23 -13.25
CA THR A 426 -18.46 14.77 -14.24
C THR A 426 -17.78 15.61 -15.33
N GLY A 427 -16.70 16.31 -14.99
CA GLY A 427 -15.95 17.16 -15.92
C GLY A 427 -15.04 16.43 -16.91
N ASN A 428 -14.61 15.20 -16.62
CA ASN A 428 -13.63 14.47 -17.45
C ASN A 428 -14.13 13.12 -18.01
N VAL A 429 -15.26 12.61 -17.53
CA VAL A 429 -15.74 11.26 -17.87
C VAL A 429 -15.98 11.06 -19.37
N ASP A 430 -16.45 12.08 -20.09
CA ASP A 430 -16.61 12.03 -21.55
C ASP A 430 -15.29 11.87 -22.29
N TYR A 431 -14.27 12.61 -21.87
CA TYR A 431 -12.94 12.54 -22.45
C TYR A 431 -12.32 11.16 -22.21
N VAL A 432 -12.39 10.67 -20.97
CA VAL A 432 -11.87 9.37 -20.57
C VAL A 432 -12.57 8.24 -21.32
N ALA A 433 -13.90 8.24 -21.39
CA ALA A 433 -14.65 7.21 -22.08
C ALA A 433 -14.34 7.18 -23.59
N ARG A 434 -14.20 8.34 -24.23
CA ARG A 434 -13.78 8.40 -25.65
C ARG A 434 -12.37 7.84 -25.85
N ALA A 435 -11.42 8.19 -24.99
CA ALA A 435 -10.05 7.69 -25.08
C ALA A 435 -10.01 6.16 -24.90
N LEU A 436 -10.73 5.62 -23.91
CA LEU A 436 -10.85 4.19 -23.66
C LEU A 436 -11.47 3.45 -24.86
N ARG A 437 -12.55 3.98 -25.44
CA ARG A 437 -13.21 3.37 -26.61
C ARG A 437 -12.27 3.27 -27.82
N ASN A 438 -11.39 4.25 -28.01
CA ASN A 438 -10.48 4.27 -29.17
C ASN A 438 -9.33 3.26 -29.08
N VAL A 439 -9.09 2.66 -27.91
CA VAL A 439 -8.01 1.68 -27.70
C VAL A 439 -8.50 0.31 -27.24
N SER A 440 -9.78 0.22 -26.84
CA SER A 440 -10.36 -1.00 -26.31
C SER A 440 -10.89 -1.87 -27.44
N THR A 441 -10.70 -3.19 -27.31
CA THR A 441 -11.33 -4.21 -28.15
C THR A 441 -12.66 -4.70 -27.56
N TYR A 442 -13.09 -4.13 -26.43
CA TYR A 442 -14.35 -4.47 -25.80
C TYR A 442 -15.50 -4.02 -26.73
N PRO A 443 -16.43 -4.92 -27.08
CA PRO A 443 -17.51 -4.64 -28.02
C PRO A 443 -18.45 -3.52 -27.56
#